data_AF-D8TC47-F1
#
_entry.id   AF-D8TC47-F1
#
_cell.length_a   1.000
_cell.length_b   1.000
_cell.length_c   1.000
_cell.angle_alpha   90.00
_cell.angle_beta   90.00
_cell.angle_gamma   90.00
#
_symmetry.space_group_name_H-M   'P 1'
#
loop_
_entity.id
_entity.type
_entity.pdbx_description
1 polymer ?
#
loop_
_entity_poly.entity_id
_entity_poly.type
_entity_poly.pdbx_seq_one_letter_code
_entity_poly.pdbx_strand_id
1 'polypeptide(L)'
;QHAGWPLMNRSLSLEKSLEKVTPSRSISVVKWALQLPDRLKEAFDKQVSFSQKISRVCKDKACACFTFEELQEATSSFSPNNLVGKGGCSKVYRGTLSGGHVVAVKCLNQGATEADEELLTEVEILSTLNHPNIVGLIGYCVEGDTHILVYDFAAEGNLEENLHVGKDKPSLSWSQRHKIAVGAAEAFVYLHDTCARPVVHRDVKSSNILLRKNCKPQISDFGLAKWAPTSTTHITCSDVVGTLGYLAPEYFMFGRVSDKTDVYSFGVVLLELVTGRPPIDMSKPKGDENLVAWARPHLDCGGIEKLVDPRLEGNFDENQLRNMVVAATFCLRQSPQYRPRMARVLRLLCGEDSSIPSGRYDFTDEYLGEFKDQSNEVRKHLALAMMGVDDDVASQSSAEQNSIDLIHSEDPNEYLGGRSSSFDKPAKDQ
;
A
#
# COMPACT_ATOMS: atom_id res chain seq x y z
N GLN A 1 32.20 37.46 58.25
CA GLN A 1 30.83 36.94 58.47
C GLN A 1 30.39 36.25 57.17
N HIS A 2 29.41 35.34 57.20
CA HIS A 2 29.18 34.32 56.14
C HIS A 2 30.36 33.36 55.89
N ALA A 3 30.73 32.65 56.95
CA ALA A 3 30.85 31.19 56.93
C ALA A 3 29.79 30.69 57.95
N GLY A 4 29.39 29.43 58.06
CA GLY A 4 29.83 28.16 57.48
C GLY A 4 29.36 27.05 58.43
N TRP A 5 28.96 25.90 57.90
CA TRP A 5 28.62 24.69 58.68
C TRP A 5 29.92 24.11 59.32
N PRO A 6 29.94 23.12 60.27
CA PRO A 6 28.89 22.09 60.50
C PRO A 6 28.75 21.47 61.95
N LEU A 7 27.76 20.55 62.12
CA LEU A 7 27.72 19.38 63.06
C LEU A 7 27.85 19.63 64.60
N MET A 8 27.38 18.82 65.56
CA MET A 8 26.49 17.63 65.66
C MET A 8 25.91 17.69 67.12
N ASN A 9 24.80 17.10 67.57
CA ASN A 9 24.04 15.85 67.36
C ASN A 9 22.67 16.06 68.09
N ARG A 10 21.62 15.20 68.22
CA ARG A 10 21.11 13.85 67.83
C ARG A 10 19.55 13.97 67.98
N SER A 11 18.64 13.10 67.52
CA SER A 11 18.56 12.05 66.49
C SER A 11 17.09 11.58 66.42
N LEU A 12 16.67 10.90 65.32
CA LEU A 12 15.34 10.26 65.10
C LEU A 12 14.12 11.21 65.03
N SER A 13 13.08 10.94 64.23
CA SER A 13 12.93 10.17 62.97
C SER A 13 11.56 10.49 62.36
N LEU A 14 11.45 10.66 61.04
CA LEU A 14 10.16 10.87 60.35
C LEU A 14 9.73 9.63 59.56
N GLU A 15 8.52 9.16 59.79
CA GLU A 15 7.74 8.37 58.82
C GLU A 15 6.40 9.05 58.58
N LYS A 16 5.99 9.20 57.32
CA LYS A 16 4.62 9.58 56.95
C LYS A 16 3.87 8.30 56.58
N SER A 17 2.89 7.96 57.39
CA SER A 17 2.01 6.80 57.18
C SER A 17 1.16 6.96 55.92
N LEU A 18 1.01 5.87 55.17
CA LEU A 18 0.09 5.80 54.03
C LEU A 18 -1.36 5.78 54.53
N GLU A 19 -2.23 6.60 53.95
CA GLU A 19 -3.67 6.37 54.07
C GLU A 19 -4.07 5.14 53.25
N LYS A 20 -4.58 4.12 53.93
CA LYS A 20 -4.98 2.84 53.35
C LYS A 20 -6.35 2.96 52.71
N VAL A 21 -6.41 3.05 51.38
CA VAL A 21 -7.65 2.73 50.65
C VAL A 21 -7.91 1.23 50.81
N THR A 22 -8.95 0.86 51.56
CA THR A 22 -9.29 -0.55 51.84
C THR A 22 -10.05 -1.19 50.67
N PRO A 23 -9.62 -2.37 50.19
CA PRO A 23 -10.29 -3.05 49.08
C PRO A 23 -11.44 -3.94 49.58
N SER A 24 -12.67 -3.41 49.64
CA SER A 24 -13.90 -4.23 49.68
C SER A 24 -15.21 -3.43 49.58
N ARG A 25 -15.50 -2.89 48.39
CA ARG A 25 -16.89 -2.76 47.93
C ARG A 25 -17.03 -3.35 46.54
N SER A 26 -17.73 -4.48 46.45
CA SER A 26 -18.15 -5.08 45.20
C SER A 26 -19.11 -4.13 44.48
N ILE A 27 -18.57 -3.33 43.57
CA ILE A 27 -19.37 -2.58 42.61
C ILE A 27 -20.11 -3.62 41.77
N SER A 28 -21.44 -3.65 41.89
CA SER A 28 -22.29 -4.50 41.04
C SER A 28 -21.92 -4.27 39.57
N VAL A 29 -21.87 -5.34 38.77
CA VAL A 29 -21.58 -5.26 37.33
C VAL A 29 -22.50 -4.24 36.63
N VAL A 30 -23.75 -4.13 37.07
CA VAL A 30 -24.71 -3.12 36.62
C VAL A 30 -24.24 -1.69 36.95
N LYS A 31 -23.72 -1.44 38.15
CA LYS A 31 -23.21 -0.13 38.56
C LYS A 31 -21.89 0.23 37.88
N TRP A 32 -21.05 -0.76 37.56
CA TRP A 32 -19.84 -0.55 36.76
C TRP A 32 -20.20 -0.24 35.29
N ALA A 33 -21.14 -0.98 34.71
CA ALA A 33 -21.65 -0.72 33.35
C ALA A 33 -22.30 0.68 33.23
N LEU A 34 -23.07 1.11 34.24
CA LEU A 34 -23.63 2.47 34.36
C LEU A 34 -22.59 3.56 34.71
N GLN A 35 -21.30 3.21 34.78
CA GLN A 35 -20.18 4.15 34.96
C GLN A 35 -19.19 4.11 33.79
N LEU A 36 -19.45 3.30 32.76
CA LEU A 36 -18.83 3.48 31.45
C LEU A 36 -19.37 4.79 30.83
N PRO A 37 -18.60 5.49 29.99
CA PRO A 37 -19.16 6.48 29.09
C PRO A 37 -20.30 5.86 28.27
N ASP A 38 -21.39 6.60 28.06
CA ASP A 38 -22.47 6.18 27.17
C ASP A 38 -21.90 6.00 25.76
N ARG A 39 -21.53 4.78 25.38
CA ARG A 39 -20.99 4.47 24.04
C ARG A 39 -21.94 4.89 22.93
N LEU A 40 -23.24 4.85 23.19
CA LEU A 40 -24.28 5.37 22.31
C LEU A 40 -24.17 6.90 22.12
N LYS A 41 -23.83 7.64 23.18
CA LYS A 41 -23.62 9.08 23.12
C LYS A 41 -22.28 9.43 22.45
N GLU A 42 -21.20 8.71 22.76
CA GLU A 42 -19.92 8.89 22.07
C GLU A 42 -20.03 8.58 20.57
N ALA A 43 -20.78 7.55 20.19
CA ALA A 43 -21.08 7.24 18.79
C ALA A 43 -21.96 8.32 18.13
N PHE A 44 -23.01 8.78 18.82
CA PHE A 44 -23.89 9.85 18.33
C PHE A 44 -23.14 11.17 18.14
N ASP A 45 -22.34 11.60 19.12
CA ASP A 45 -21.52 12.81 19.05
C ASP A 45 -20.46 12.71 17.94
N LYS A 46 -19.92 11.51 17.67
CA LYS A 46 -19.07 11.24 16.49
C LYS A 46 -19.84 11.36 15.17
N GLN A 47 -21.00 10.70 15.02
CA GLN A 47 -21.77 10.67 13.78
C GLN A 47 -22.38 12.04 13.43
N VAL A 48 -22.76 12.83 14.45
CA VAL A 48 -23.14 14.25 14.30
C VAL A 48 -21.93 15.10 13.87
N SER A 49 -20.76 14.89 14.48
CA SER A 49 -19.52 15.57 14.08
C SER A 49 -19.13 15.24 12.63
N PHE A 50 -19.22 13.98 12.24
CA PHE A 50 -18.95 13.49 10.88
C PHE A 50 -19.88 14.13 9.84
N SER A 51 -21.20 14.10 10.09
CA SER A 51 -22.20 14.73 9.22
C SER A 51 -21.99 16.24 9.08
N GLN A 52 -21.53 16.91 10.15
CA GLN A 52 -21.14 18.32 10.11
C GLN A 52 -19.82 18.59 9.37
N LYS A 53 -18.89 17.63 9.27
CA LYS A 53 -17.68 17.76 8.44
C LYS A 53 -18.05 17.64 6.96
N ILE A 54 -18.71 16.57 6.54
CA ILE A 54 -19.06 16.35 5.13
C ILE A 54 -19.95 17.47 4.58
N SER A 55 -20.97 17.90 5.34
CA SER A 55 -21.82 19.03 4.95
C SER A 55 -21.12 20.42 5.01
N ARG A 56 -19.84 20.50 5.38
CA ARG A 56 -18.95 21.65 5.09
C ARG A 56 -18.11 21.38 3.85
N VAL A 57 -17.45 20.23 3.78
CA VAL A 57 -16.55 19.84 2.67
C VAL A 57 -17.27 19.90 1.31
N CYS A 58 -18.55 19.51 1.26
CA CYS A 58 -19.30 19.40 0.01
C CYS A 58 -20.14 20.64 -0.35
N LYS A 59 -20.25 21.65 0.52
CA LYS A 59 -21.08 22.85 0.25
C LYS A 59 -20.55 23.72 -0.89
N ASP A 60 -19.23 23.79 -1.01
CA ASP A 60 -18.53 24.71 -1.90
C ASP A 60 -17.89 23.99 -3.11
N LYS A 61 -18.30 22.74 -3.39
CA LYS A 61 -17.62 21.84 -4.34
C LYS A 61 -18.61 21.13 -5.27
N ALA A 62 -18.16 20.84 -6.50
CA ALA A 62 -18.95 20.18 -7.53
C ALA A 62 -19.05 18.65 -7.32
N CYS A 63 -19.66 18.23 -6.21
CA CYS A 63 -19.77 16.84 -5.78
C CYS A 63 -21.23 16.56 -5.37
N ALA A 64 -21.89 15.61 -6.03
CA ALA A 64 -23.30 15.32 -5.79
C ALA A 64 -23.52 14.56 -4.47
N CYS A 65 -24.59 14.89 -3.75
CA CYS A 65 -25.09 14.06 -2.66
C CYS A 65 -26.24 13.21 -3.22
N PHE A 66 -26.03 11.89 -3.31
CA PHE A 66 -27.04 10.91 -3.71
C PHE A 66 -27.74 10.34 -2.47
N THR A 67 -28.94 9.79 -2.66
CA THR A 67 -29.60 8.96 -1.64
C THR A 67 -29.18 7.50 -1.76
N PHE A 68 -29.42 6.71 -0.70
CA PHE A 68 -29.24 5.27 -0.76
C PHE A 68 -30.20 4.61 -1.76
N GLU A 69 -31.43 5.10 -1.86
CA GLU A 69 -32.45 4.58 -2.79
C GLU A 69 -32.05 4.78 -4.26
N GLU A 70 -31.52 5.95 -4.63
CA GLU A 70 -30.99 6.23 -5.97
C GLU A 70 -29.85 5.27 -6.36
N LEU A 71 -28.92 5.02 -5.43
CA LEU A 71 -27.80 4.11 -5.67
C LEU A 71 -28.20 2.64 -5.61
N GLN A 72 -29.25 2.30 -4.84
CA GLN A 72 -29.86 0.98 -4.82
C GLN A 72 -30.54 0.68 -6.17
N GLU A 73 -31.35 1.60 -6.72
CA GLU A 73 -31.93 1.46 -8.06
C GLU A 73 -30.82 1.34 -9.12
N ALA A 74 -29.87 2.28 -9.13
CA ALA A 74 -28.79 2.34 -10.12
C ALA A 74 -27.92 1.08 -10.15
N THR A 75 -27.75 0.38 -9.02
CA THR A 75 -26.97 -0.89 -8.92
C THR A 75 -27.82 -2.15 -9.00
N SER A 76 -29.13 -2.04 -9.29
CA SER A 76 -30.09 -3.15 -9.28
C SER A 76 -30.09 -3.89 -7.93
N SER A 77 -30.29 -3.13 -6.86
CA SER A 77 -30.22 -3.57 -5.45
C SER A 77 -28.87 -4.18 -5.05
N PHE A 78 -27.77 -3.53 -5.44
CA PHE A 78 -26.40 -4.00 -5.22
C PHE A 78 -26.18 -5.45 -5.66
N SER A 79 -26.71 -5.79 -6.85
CA SER A 79 -26.73 -7.14 -7.40
C SER A 79 -25.31 -7.75 -7.46
N PRO A 80 -25.11 -9.03 -7.08
CA PRO A 80 -23.85 -9.73 -7.29
C PRO A 80 -23.38 -9.71 -8.75
N ASN A 81 -24.31 -9.66 -9.72
CA ASN A 81 -23.99 -9.56 -11.15
C ASN A 81 -23.39 -8.20 -11.55
N ASN A 82 -23.57 -7.17 -10.71
CA ASN A 82 -22.99 -5.84 -10.87
C ASN A 82 -21.74 -5.64 -10.01
N LEU A 83 -21.31 -6.62 -9.20
CA LEU A 83 -20.08 -6.52 -8.41
C LEU A 83 -18.86 -6.57 -9.34
N VAL A 84 -18.07 -5.48 -9.37
CA VAL A 84 -16.88 -5.36 -10.22
C VAL A 84 -15.56 -5.43 -9.44
N GLY A 85 -15.60 -5.20 -8.13
CA GLY A 85 -14.42 -5.31 -7.27
C GLY A 85 -14.78 -5.53 -5.80
N LYS A 86 -13.90 -6.19 -5.06
CA LYS A 86 -14.02 -6.41 -3.61
C LYS A 86 -12.64 -6.32 -2.96
N GLY A 87 -12.41 -5.24 -2.22
CA GLY A 87 -11.24 -5.11 -1.33
C GLY A 87 -11.49 -5.73 0.04
N GLY A 88 -10.57 -5.48 0.98
CA GLY A 88 -10.78 -5.81 2.40
C GLY A 88 -11.86 -4.92 3.03
N CYS A 89 -11.77 -3.61 2.81
CA CYS A 89 -12.62 -2.60 3.45
C CYS A 89 -13.80 -2.11 2.60
N SER A 90 -13.95 -2.56 1.34
CA SER A 90 -14.96 -2.03 0.42
C SER A 90 -15.40 -3.03 -0.68
N LYS A 91 -16.57 -2.74 -1.28
CA LYS A 91 -17.11 -3.42 -2.47
C LYS A 91 -17.42 -2.37 -3.54
N VAL A 92 -17.08 -2.63 -4.79
CA VAL A 92 -17.38 -1.74 -5.92
C VAL A 92 -18.40 -2.39 -6.83
N TYR A 93 -19.50 -1.68 -7.08
CA TYR A 93 -20.58 -2.11 -7.97
C TYR A 93 -20.64 -1.23 -9.22
N ARG A 94 -20.95 -1.81 -10.38
CA ARG A 94 -21.32 -1.07 -11.58
C ARG A 94 -22.77 -0.60 -11.45
N GLY A 95 -22.96 0.71 -11.41
CA GLY A 95 -24.28 1.36 -11.44
C GLY A 95 -24.61 1.96 -12.81
N THR A 96 -25.86 2.34 -13.01
CA THR A 96 -26.30 3.22 -14.10
C THR A 96 -27.31 4.21 -13.54
N LEU A 97 -26.89 5.48 -13.40
CA LEU A 97 -27.72 6.56 -12.85
C LEU A 97 -28.87 6.93 -13.80
N SER A 98 -29.85 7.67 -13.27
CA SER A 98 -30.88 8.34 -14.06
C SER A 98 -30.25 9.18 -15.19
N GLY A 99 -30.83 9.11 -16.39
CA GLY A 99 -30.23 9.64 -17.62
C GLY A 99 -29.20 8.70 -18.29
N GLY A 100 -28.89 7.54 -17.72
CA GLY A 100 -28.08 6.49 -18.35
C GLY A 100 -26.58 6.57 -18.12
N HIS A 101 -26.11 7.38 -17.16
CA HIS A 101 -24.68 7.53 -16.88
C HIS A 101 -24.13 6.32 -16.11
N VAL A 102 -23.12 5.63 -16.65
CA VAL A 102 -22.56 4.41 -16.06
C VAL A 102 -21.48 4.75 -15.04
N VAL A 103 -21.67 4.30 -13.79
CA VAL A 103 -20.84 4.68 -12.63
C VAL A 103 -20.25 3.48 -11.91
N ALA A 104 -19.15 3.71 -11.18
CA ALA A 104 -18.65 2.81 -10.16
C ALA A 104 -19.11 3.31 -8.79
N VAL A 105 -19.71 2.41 -8.00
CA VAL A 105 -20.31 2.68 -6.70
C VAL A 105 -19.51 1.92 -5.64
N LYS A 106 -18.56 2.61 -4.99
CA LYS A 106 -17.67 2.08 -3.94
C LYS A 106 -18.38 2.18 -2.60
N CYS A 107 -18.95 1.07 -2.14
CA CYS A 107 -19.54 0.94 -0.80
C CYS A 107 -18.45 0.54 0.20
N LEU A 108 -18.26 1.32 1.26
CA LEU A 108 -17.33 1.00 2.34
C LEU A 108 -17.98 0.03 3.35
N ASN A 109 -17.18 -0.69 4.13
CA ASN A 109 -17.67 -1.63 5.13
C ASN A 109 -18.39 -0.91 6.28
N GLN A 110 -19.71 -1.11 6.36
CA GLN A 110 -20.57 -0.63 7.45
C GLN A 110 -20.02 -1.08 8.83
N GLY A 111 -20.00 -0.16 9.79
CA GLY A 111 -19.61 -0.42 11.19
C GLY A 111 -18.10 -0.43 11.49
N ALA A 112 -17.22 -0.25 10.50
CA ALA A 112 -15.80 -0.02 10.74
C ALA A 112 -15.54 1.46 11.04
N THR A 113 -14.88 1.79 12.16
CA THR A 113 -14.52 3.18 12.52
C THR A 113 -13.58 3.85 11.52
N GLU A 114 -12.91 3.06 10.68
CA GLU A 114 -12.03 3.52 9.60
C GLU A 114 -12.82 4.00 8.37
N ALA A 115 -14.05 3.52 8.14
CA ALA A 115 -14.84 3.86 6.95
C ALA A 115 -15.27 5.34 6.92
N ASP A 116 -15.60 5.91 8.09
CA ASP A 116 -15.81 7.36 8.26
C ASP A 116 -14.56 8.15 7.84
N GLU A 117 -13.38 7.77 8.35
CA GLU A 117 -12.13 8.48 8.06
C GLU A 117 -11.69 8.29 6.61
N GLU A 118 -11.88 7.10 6.02
CA GLU A 118 -11.65 6.81 4.61
C GLU A 118 -12.53 7.68 3.71
N LEU A 119 -13.85 7.73 3.96
CA LEU A 119 -14.78 8.51 3.15
C LEU A 119 -14.52 10.01 3.28
N LEU A 120 -14.33 10.53 4.49
CA LEU A 120 -14.03 11.95 4.68
C LEU A 120 -12.71 12.33 4.00
N THR A 121 -11.67 11.49 4.10
CA THR A 121 -10.37 11.73 3.48
C THR A 121 -10.46 11.73 1.96
N GLU A 122 -11.09 10.72 1.37
CA GLU A 122 -11.25 10.59 -0.08
C GLU A 122 -12.10 11.74 -0.64
N VAL A 123 -13.21 12.11 0.03
CA VAL A 123 -14.02 13.29 -0.35
C VAL A 123 -13.24 14.60 -0.17
N GLU A 124 -12.57 14.84 0.96
CA GLU A 124 -11.81 16.09 1.20
C GLU A 124 -10.72 16.31 0.15
N ILE A 125 -9.97 15.25 -0.17
CA ILE A 125 -8.83 15.29 -1.10
C ILE A 125 -9.33 15.38 -2.55
N LEU A 126 -10.05 14.37 -3.06
CA LEU A 126 -10.40 14.28 -4.50
C LEU A 126 -11.13 15.53 -5.00
N SER A 127 -12.02 16.09 -4.19
CA SER A 127 -12.78 17.29 -4.56
C SER A 127 -11.96 18.60 -4.58
N THR A 128 -10.65 18.54 -4.32
CA THR A 128 -9.68 19.63 -4.61
C THR A 128 -8.76 19.35 -5.80
N LEU A 129 -8.78 18.12 -6.32
CA LEU A 129 -7.91 17.65 -7.38
C LEU A 129 -8.62 17.74 -8.74
N ASN A 130 -7.90 18.22 -9.76
CA ASN A 130 -8.39 18.26 -11.12
C ASN A 130 -7.23 17.94 -12.08
N HIS A 131 -7.14 16.68 -12.48
CA HIS A 131 -6.10 16.17 -13.37
C HIS A 131 -6.65 15.04 -14.25
N PRO A 132 -6.36 14.99 -15.57
CA PRO A 132 -6.93 13.98 -16.46
C PRO A 132 -6.56 12.53 -16.10
N ASN A 133 -5.47 12.34 -15.36
CA ASN A 133 -4.97 11.05 -14.90
C ASN A 133 -5.25 10.77 -13.41
N ILE A 134 -6.25 11.43 -12.82
CA ILE A 134 -6.81 11.12 -11.50
C ILE A 134 -8.31 10.83 -11.69
N VAL A 135 -8.89 9.95 -10.87
CA VAL A 135 -10.33 9.64 -10.92
C VAL A 135 -11.16 10.84 -10.47
N GLY A 136 -12.22 11.15 -11.22
CA GLY A 136 -13.21 12.16 -10.81
C GLY A 136 -14.24 11.56 -9.84
N LEU A 137 -14.37 12.17 -8.66
CA LEU A 137 -15.48 11.89 -7.74
C LEU A 137 -16.74 12.60 -8.25
N ILE A 138 -17.76 11.85 -8.66
CA ILE A 138 -19.06 12.39 -9.07
C ILE A 138 -19.86 12.82 -7.84
N GLY A 139 -19.83 11.99 -6.79
CA GLY A 139 -20.65 12.20 -5.61
C GLY A 139 -20.46 11.14 -4.53
N TYR A 140 -21.28 11.25 -3.49
CA TYR A 140 -21.27 10.39 -2.32
C TYR A 140 -22.70 10.17 -1.79
N CYS A 141 -22.87 9.15 -0.95
CA CYS A 141 -24.05 8.93 -0.12
C CYS A 141 -23.60 8.61 1.30
N VAL A 142 -24.25 9.25 2.29
CA VAL A 142 -24.03 9.05 3.73
C VAL A 142 -25.40 8.97 4.41
N GLU A 143 -25.85 7.75 4.71
CA GLU A 143 -27.14 7.49 5.34
C GLU A 143 -26.98 6.48 6.48
N GLY A 144 -27.11 6.96 7.72
CA GLY A 144 -26.79 6.18 8.92
C GLY A 144 -25.33 5.74 8.91
N ASP A 145 -25.11 4.42 8.91
CA ASP A 145 -23.76 3.82 8.85
C ASP A 145 -23.33 3.48 7.40
N THR A 146 -24.16 3.83 6.40
CA THR A 146 -23.93 3.50 5.00
C THR A 146 -23.12 4.59 4.31
N HIS A 147 -21.89 4.23 3.94
CA HIS A 147 -20.88 5.11 3.35
C HIS A 147 -20.56 4.66 1.93
N ILE A 148 -20.90 5.49 0.94
CA ILE A 148 -20.77 5.15 -0.49
C ILE A 148 -20.17 6.32 -1.27
N LEU A 149 -19.26 6.01 -2.20
CA LEU A 149 -18.60 6.94 -3.11
C LEU A 149 -18.91 6.57 -4.58
N VAL A 150 -19.08 7.58 -5.43
CA VAL A 150 -19.58 7.41 -6.82
C VAL A 150 -18.61 8.05 -7.81
N TYR A 151 -18.17 7.26 -8.80
CA TYR A 151 -17.14 7.61 -9.79
C TYR A 151 -17.56 7.27 -11.22
N ASP A 152 -16.92 7.87 -12.23
CA ASP A 152 -17.09 7.46 -13.63
C ASP A 152 -16.63 6.00 -13.83
N PHE A 153 -17.44 5.12 -14.42
CA PHE A 153 -17.07 3.69 -14.56
C PHE A 153 -15.89 3.44 -15.52
N ALA A 154 -14.78 2.90 -15.01
CA ALA A 154 -13.59 2.56 -15.80
C ALA A 154 -13.75 1.21 -16.52
N ALA A 155 -14.35 1.23 -17.72
CA ALA A 155 -14.75 0.03 -18.44
C ALA A 155 -13.61 -0.88 -18.94
N GLU A 156 -12.35 -0.43 -18.94
CA GLU A 156 -11.18 -1.25 -19.31
C GLU A 156 -10.54 -1.96 -18.09
N GLY A 157 -11.11 -1.83 -16.89
CA GLY A 157 -10.57 -2.40 -15.65
C GLY A 157 -9.40 -1.60 -15.07
N ASN A 158 -8.52 -2.27 -14.33
CA ASN A 158 -7.28 -1.70 -13.76
C ASN A 158 -6.00 -2.28 -14.42
N LEU A 159 -4.84 -1.71 -14.09
CA LEU A 159 -3.55 -2.16 -14.62
C LEU A 159 -3.21 -3.60 -14.20
N GLU A 160 -3.47 -3.99 -12.96
CA GLU A 160 -3.20 -5.33 -12.42
C GLU A 160 -3.88 -6.43 -13.28
N GLU A 161 -5.18 -6.26 -13.54
CA GLU A 161 -6.01 -7.12 -14.38
C GLU A 161 -5.53 -7.23 -15.83
N ASN A 162 -5.02 -6.13 -16.40
CA ASN A 162 -4.58 -6.05 -17.79
C ASN A 162 -3.12 -6.51 -17.99
N LEU A 163 -2.32 -6.47 -16.94
CA LEU A 163 -0.90 -6.79 -16.97
C LEU A 163 -0.64 -8.26 -16.59
N HIS A 164 -1.26 -8.75 -15.52
CA HIS A 164 -1.07 -10.10 -14.99
C HIS A 164 -2.09 -11.11 -15.56
N VAL A 165 -2.60 -10.85 -16.77
CA VAL A 165 -3.43 -11.80 -17.53
C VAL A 165 -2.73 -13.15 -17.68
N GLY A 166 -3.52 -14.23 -17.61
CA GLY A 166 -3.08 -15.58 -17.93
C GLY A 166 -2.53 -15.70 -19.36
N LYS A 167 -1.67 -16.69 -19.60
CA LYS A 167 -0.85 -16.82 -20.82
C LYS A 167 -1.65 -16.77 -22.13
N ASP A 168 -2.90 -17.23 -22.11
CA ASP A 168 -3.78 -17.36 -23.29
C ASP A 168 -4.55 -16.07 -23.62
N LYS A 169 -4.29 -14.97 -22.90
CA LYS A 169 -4.89 -13.65 -23.13
C LYS A 169 -3.84 -12.62 -23.58
N PRO A 170 -4.18 -11.68 -24.48
CA PRO A 170 -3.28 -10.59 -24.84
C PRO A 170 -3.01 -9.69 -23.64
N SER A 171 -1.73 -9.49 -23.32
CA SER A 171 -1.29 -8.50 -22.32
C SER A 171 -1.05 -7.15 -22.98
N LEU A 172 -0.91 -6.09 -22.17
CA LEU A 172 -0.59 -4.74 -22.64
C LEU A 172 0.72 -4.74 -23.46
N SER A 173 0.67 -4.19 -24.68
CA SER A 173 1.85 -3.96 -25.51
C SER A 173 2.78 -2.91 -24.90
N TRP A 174 4.06 -2.90 -25.30
CA TRP A 174 5.05 -1.95 -24.77
C TRP A 174 4.59 -0.49 -24.83
N SER A 175 4.01 -0.06 -25.97
CA SER A 175 3.50 1.30 -26.15
C SER A 175 2.40 1.66 -25.14
N GLN A 176 1.52 0.71 -24.80
CA GLN A 176 0.50 0.91 -23.76
C GLN A 176 1.15 1.00 -22.37
N ARG A 177 2.16 0.17 -22.07
CA ARG A 177 2.87 0.18 -20.78
C ARG A 177 3.65 1.48 -20.54
N HIS A 178 4.41 1.95 -21.54
CA HIS A 178 5.12 3.23 -21.48
C HIS A 178 4.16 4.41 -21.29
N LYS A 179 3.05 4.43 -22.04
CA LYS A 179 2.01 5.46 -21.89
C LYS A 179 1.35 5.46 -20.50
N ILE A 180 1.12 4.29 -19.91
CA ILE A 180 0.61 4.14 -18.55
C ILE A 180 1.63 4.67 -17.52
N ALA A 181 2.92 4.34 -17.68
CA ALA A 181 3.98 4.86 -16.82
C ALA A 181 4.06 6.40 -16.86
N VAL A 182 4.05 6.99 -18.06
CA VAL A 182 4.09 8.46 -18.24
C VAL A 182 2.85 9.12 -17.62
N GLY A 183 1.64 8.69 -17.98
CA GLY A 183 0.41 9.31 -17.47
C GLY A 183 0.19 9.14 -15.95
N ALA A 184 0.70 8.07 -15.36
CA ALA A 184 0.71 7.90 -13.91
C ALA A 184 1.77 8.80 -13.26
N ALA A 185 2.97 8.94 -13.84
CA ALA A 185 3.98 9.88 -13.36
C ALA A 185 3.50 11.35 -13.44
N GLU A 186 2.76 11.74 -14.50
CA GLU A 186 2.09 13.04 -14.60
C GLU A 186 1.12 13.27 -13.44
N ALA A 187 0.30 12.27 -13.07
CA ALA A 187 -0.60 12.36 -11.92
C ALA A 187 0.15 12.53 -10.59
N PHE A 188 1.25 11.81 -10.36
CA PHE A 188 2.02 11.98 -9.13
C PHE A 188 2.84 13.28 -9.09
N VAL A 189 3.29 13.81 -10.23
CA VAL A 189 3.82 15.18 -10.32
C VAL A 189 2.76 16.20 -9.88
N TYR A 190 1.52 16.03 -10.32
CA TYR A 190 0.41 16.87 -9.87
C TYR A 190 0.16 16.75 -8.36
N LEU A 191 0.10 15.52 -7.83
CA LEU A 191 -0.13 15.28 -6.39
C LEU A 191 0.99 15.80 -5.49
N HIS A 192 2.26 15.73 -5.92
CA HIS A 192 3.41 16.06 -5.08
C HIS A 192 3.93 17.49 -5.24
N ASP A 193 4.01 18.00 -6.48
CA ASP A 193 4.74 19.23 -6.80
C ASP A 193 3.82 20.40 -7.26
N THR A 194 2.60 20.18 -7.79
CA THR A 194 1.83 21.27 -8.47
C THR A 194 0.36 21.49 -8.07
N CYS A 195 -0.30 20.58 -7.34
CA CYS A 195 -1.65 20.84 -6.81
C CYS A 195 -1.63 21.87 -5.67
N ALA A 196 -2.78 22.47 -5.35
CA ALA A 196 -2.86 23.60 -4.41
C ALA A 196 -2.41 23.27 -2.97
N ARG A 197 -2.41 21.99 -2.59
CA ARG A 197 -1.86 21.48 -1.33
C ARG A 197 -1.39 20.03 -1.56
N PRO A 198 -0.07 19.74 -1.53
CA PRO A 198 0.44 18.41 -1.87
C PRO A 198 -0.17 17.25 -1.06
N VAL A 199 -0.27 16.09 -1.70
CA VAL A 199 -0.94 14.88 -1.22
C VAL A 199 0.00 13.69 -1.37
N VAL A 200 0.13 12.87 -0.33
CA VAL A 200 0.77 11.55 -0.37
C VAL A 200 -0.33 10.49 -0.46
N HIS A 201 -0.32 9.67 -1.51
CA HIS A 201 -1.35 8.67 -1.82
C HIS A 201 -1.31 7.45 -0.89
N ARG A 202 -0.10 7.04 -0.45
CA ARG A 202 0.20 5.94 0.50
C ARG A 202 -0.15 4.52 0.03
N ASP A 203 -1.13 4.33 -0.85
CA ASP A 203 -1.45 3.02 -1.45
C ASP A 203 -1.41 3.04 -2.98
N VAL A 204 -0.24 3.40 -3.52
CA VAL A 204 0.06 3.33 -4.96
C VAL A 204 0.35 1.87 -5.34
N LYS A 205 -0.48 1.31 -6.22
CA LYS A 205 -0.40 -0.08 -6.69
C LYS A 205 -1.05 -0.24 -8.07
N SER A 206 -0.75 -1.31 -8.81
CA SER A 206 -1.32 -1.56 -10.14
C SER A 206 -2.85 -1.71 -10.12
N SER A 207 -3.45 -2.27 -9.07
CA SER A 207 -4.92 -2.32 -8.89
C SER A 207 -5.58 -0.95 -8.69
N ASN A 208 -4.84 0.05 -8.21
CA ASN A 208 -5.30 1.43 -8.01
C ASN A 208 -4.98 2.36 -9.20
N ILE A 209 -4.56 1.80 -10.34
CA ILE A 209 -4.38 2.51 -11.61
C ILE A 209 -5.47 2.01 -12.57
N LEU A 210 -6.59 2.70 -12.61
CA LEU A 210 -7.71 2.42 -13.51
C LEU A 210 -7.33 2.75 -14.95
N LEU A 211 -7.84 1.99 -15.90
CA LEU A 211 -7.61 2.22 -17.33
C LEU A 211 -8.88 2.77 -18.01
N ARG A 212 -8.70 3.87 -18.74
CA ARG A 212 -9.67 4.40 -19.71
C ARG A 212 -9.23 4.02 -21.13
N LYS A 213 -10.20 4.10 -22.05
CA LYS A 213 -10.03 3.93 -23.50
C LYS A 213 -8.69 4.45 -24.01
N ASN A 214 -8.04 3.65 -24.86
CA ASN A 214 -6.69 3.87 -25.38
C ASN A 214 -5.60 3.88 -24.29
N CYS A 215 -5.78 3.11 -23.21
CA CYS A 215 -4.83 2.97 -22.09
C CYS A 215 -4.38 4.33 -21.51
N LYS A 216 -5.34 5.21 -21.20
CA LYS A 216 -5.08 6.38 -20.36
C LYS A 216 -5.23 5.96 -18.88
N PRO A 217 -4.19 6.08 -18.04
CA PRO A 217 -4.30 5.74 -16.62
C PRO A 217 -5.10 6.80 -15.86
N GLN A 218 -5.81 6.38 -14.82
CA GLN A 218 -6.33 7.24 -13.76
C GLN A 218 -5.97 6.65 -12.38
N ILE A 219 -5.29 7.44 -11.55
CA ILE A 219 -5.04 7.09 -10.15
C ILE A 219 -6.37 7.16 -9.37
N SER A 220 -6.63 6.16 -8.53
CA SER A 220 -7.84 6.03 -7.71
C SER A 220 -7.54 5.50 -6.31
N ASP A 221 -8.55 5.49 -5.43
CA ASP A 221 -8.48 4.94 -4.06
C ASP A 221 -7.62 5.80 -3.12
N PHE A 222 -8.07 7.04 -2.92
CA PHE A 222 -7.48 8.05 -2.04
C PHE A 222 -7.88 7.89 -0.57
N GLY A 223 -8.60 6.82 -0.22
CA GLY A 223 -9.06 6.55 1.15
C GLY A 223 -7.95 6.49 2.20
N LEU A 224 -6.76 6.05 1.81
CA LEU A 224 -5.57 6.03 2.69
C LEU A 224 -4.67 7.27 2.54
N ALA A 225 -4.97 8.20 1.62
CA ALA A 225 -4.11 9.34 1.31
C ALA A 225 -4.03 10.35 2.46
N LYS A 226 -2.99 11.19 2.49
CA LYS A 226 -2.84 12.26 3.48
C LYS A 226 -2.25 13.51 2.84
N TRP A 227 -2.68 14.68 3.31
CA TRP A 227 -2.01 15.94 3.03
C TRP A 227 -0.53 15.87 3.46
N ALA A 228 0.38 16.26 2.58
CA ALA A 228 1.80 16.27 2.86
C ALA A 228 2.15 17.30 3.97
N PRO A 229 3.20 17.06 4.77
CA PRO A 229 3.62 17.99 5.81
C PRO A 229 4.16 19.30 5.21
N THR A 230 3.66 20.44 5.69
CA THR A 230 4.10 21.78 5.23
C THR A 230 5.39 22.25 5.90
N SER A 231 5.79 21.63 7.02
CA SER A 231 6.88 22.10 7.89
C SER A 231 7.89 21.02 8.33
N THR A 232 7.67 19.75 7.97
CA THR A 232 8.55 18.62 8.29
C THR A 232 8.84 17.81 7.02
N THR A 233 9.92 17.02 7.02
CA THR A 233 10.27 16.16 5.88
C THR A 233 9.42 14.89 5.77
N HIS A 234 8.70 14.55 6.84
CA HIS A 234 7.85 13.37 6.93
C HIS A 234 6.79 13.54 8.03
N ILE A 235 5.78 12.69 8.00
CA ILE A 235 4.81 12.44 9.08
C ILE A 235 5.10 11.04 9.64
N THR A 236 5.13 10.87 10.95
CA THR A 236 5.15 9.54 11.58
C THR A 236 3.72 9.12 11.89
N CYS A 237 3.27 8.02 11.33
CA CYS A 237 2.02 7.36 11.69
C CYS A 237 2.29 6.24 12.72
N SER A 238 1.33 6.01 13.64
CA SER A 238 1.27 4.80 14.46
C SER A 238 1.06 3.55 13.60
N ASP A 239 0.21 3.68 12.58
CA ASP A 239 -0.36 2.56 11.84
C ASP A 239 0.19 2.50 10.41
N VAL A 240 0.76 1.35 10.04
CA VAL A 240 1.29 1.06 8.70
C VAL A 240 0.18 0.42 7.88
N VAL A 241 -0.49 1.24 7.07
CA VAL A 241 -1.56 0.83 6.14
C VAL A 241 -1.13 0.98 4.68
N GLY A 242 -1.63 0.11 3.82
CA GLY A 242 -1.27 0.02 2.40
C GLY A 242 -0.88 -1.40 1.99
N THR A 243 -0.65 -1.63 0.71
CA THR A 243 -0.54 -2.98 0.13
C THR A 243 0.87 -3.56 0.21
N LEU A 244 1.00 -4.78 0.76
CA LEU A 244 2.29 -5.49 0.89
C LEU A 244 2.97 -5.69 -0.48
N GLY A 245 4.30 -5.58 -0.50
CA GLY A 245 5.10 -5.57 -1.74
C GLY A 245 5.36 -4.16 -2.30
N TYR A 246 4.43 -3.22 -2.09
CA TYR A 246 4.58 -1.82 -2.48
C TYR A 246 5.15 -0.93 -1.38
N LEU A 247 5.01 -1.32 -0.11
CA LEU A 247 5.40 -0.49 1.04
C LEU A 247 6.90 -0.12 1.01
N ALA A 248 7.17 1.18 1.17
CA ALA A 248 8.53 1.71 1.30
C ALA A 248 9.21 1.23 2.61
N PRO A 249 10.50 0.86 2.60
CA PRO A 249 11.19 0.30 3.78
C PRO A 249 11.10 1.18 5.04
N GLU A 250 11.29 2.49 4.92
CA GLU A 250 11.22 3.43 6.05
C GLU A 250 9.80 3.64 6.59
N TYR A 251 8.79 3.42 5.74
CA TYR A 251 7.39 3.48 6.15
C TYR A 251 7.01 2.20 6.90
N PHE A 252 7.39 1.04 6.37
CA PHE A 252 7.17 -0.26 6.98
C PHE A 252 7.92 -0.42 8.32
N MET A 253 9.17 0.03 8.41
CA MET A 253 9.99 -0.11 9.62
C MET A 253 9.77 0.97 10.68
N PHE A 254 9.36 2.19 10.30
CA PHE A 254 9.34 3.35 11.21
C PHE A 254 8.07 4.21 11.14
N GLY A 255 7.04 3.79 10.40
CA GLY A 255 5.79 4.56 10.22
C GLY A 255 5.96 5.88 9.46
N ARG A 256 7.11 6.12 8.82
CA ARG A 256 7.45 7.41 8.19
C ARG A 256 6.82 7.56 6.81
N VAL A 257 5.96 8.55 6.64
CA VAL A 257 5.24 8.90 5.42
C VAL A 257 5.78 10.21 4.82
N SER A 258 6.02 10.22 3.51
CA SER A 258 6.44 11.39 2.72
C SER A 258 6.11 11.16 1.24
N ASP A 259 6.30 12.16 0.36
CA ASP A 259 6.25 11.97 -1.09
C ASP A 259 7.08 10.76 -1.56
N LYS A 260 8.19 10.49 -0.88
CA LYS A 260 9.12 9.40 -1.19
C LYS A 260 8.56 8.00 -0.94
N THR A 261 7.48 7.84 -0.18
CA THR A 261 6.81 6.53 -0.06
C THR A 261 6.09 6.19 -1.35
N ASP A 262 5.32 7.13 -1.89
CA ASP A 262 4.65 6.98 -3.20
C ASP A 262 5.66 6.77 -4.33
N VAL A 263 6.79 7.50 -4.31
CA VAL A 263 7.88 7.32 -5.30
C VAL A 263 8.41 5.89 -5.29
N TYR A 264 8.61 5.28 -4.12
CA TYR A 264 9.05 3.89 -4.01
C TYR A 264 7.99 2.92 -4.55
N SER A 265 6.74 3.07 -4.11
CA SER A 265 5.60 2.26 -4.56
C SER A 265 5.41 2.35 -6.08
N PHE A 266 5.55 3.54 -6.66
CA PHE A 266 5.55 3.75 -8.11
C PHE A 266 6.75 3.07 -8.80
N GLY A 267 7.91 3.03 -8.15
CA GLY A 267 9.06 2.22 -8.59
C GLY A 267 8.74 0.72 -8.71
N VAL A 268 7.87 0.19 -7.85
CA VAL A 268 7.36 -1.19 -7.96
C VAL A 268 6.46 -1.32 -9.19
N VAL A 269 5.55 -0.38 -9.42
CA VAL A 269 4.68 -0.33 -10.62
C VAL A 269 5.51 -0.26 -11.91
N LEU A 270 6.63 0.46 -11.94
CA LEU A 270 7.55 0.45 -13.07
C LEU A 270 8.20 -0.93 -13.30
N LEU A 271 8.53 -1.68 -12.23
CA LEU A 271 9.00 -3.07 -12.39
C LEU A 271 7.88 -4.02 -12.83
N GLU A 272 6.65 -3.88 -12.34
CA GLU A 272 5.51 -4.66 -12.85
C GLU A 272 5.36 -4.44 -14.36
N LEU A 273 5.37 -3.19 -14.81
CA LEU A 273 5.25 -2.83 -16.24
C LEU A 273 6.38 -3.41 -17.10
N VAL A 274 7.63 -3.37 -16.65
CA VAL A 274 8.77 -3.97 -17.37
C VAL A 274 8.67 -5.51 -17.40
N THR A 275 8.34 -6.14 -16.27
CA THR A 275 8.50 -7.59 -16.06
C THR A 275 7.25 -8.43 -16.32
N GLY A 276 6.06 -7.82 -16.29
CA GLY A 276 4.78 -8.53 -16.29
C GLY A 276 4.50 -9.36 -15.03
N ARG A 277 5.41 -9.38 -14.05
CA ARG A 277 5.29 -10.12 -12.79
C ARG A 277 4.53 -9.28 -11.75
N PRO A 278 3.68 -9.88 -10.91
CA PRO A 278 3.09 -9.18 -9.78
C PRO A 278 4.13 -8.91 -8.67
N PRO A 279 3.86 -7.98 -7.72
CA PRO A 279 4.82 -7.57 -6.69
C PRO A 279 5.19 -8.68 -5.69
N ILE A 280 4.23 -9.57 -5.41
CA ILE A 280 4.36 -10.74 -4.54
C ILE A 280 3.78 -11.93 -5.32
N ASP A 281 4.56 -13.00 -5.48
CA ASP A 281 4.18 -14.20 -6.20
C ASP A 281 4.59 -15.46 -5.41
N MET A 282 3.66 -15.97 -4.60
CA MET A 282 3.88 -17.16 -3.76
C MET A 282 4.01 -18.47 -4.57
N SER A 283 3.90 -18.43 -5.91
CA SER A 283 4.21 -19.59 -6.77
C SER A 283 5.70 -19.73 -7.10
N LYS A 284 6.54 -18.79 -6.66
CA LYS A 284 7.98 -18.76 -6.94
C LYS A 284 8.80 -19.54 -5.91
N PRO A 285 10.06 -19.90 -6.25
CA PRO A 285 11.01 -20.43 -5.27
C PRO A 285 11.22 -19.46 -4.10
N LYS A 286 11.57 -20.00 -2.92
CA LYS A 286 11.84 -19.20 -1.73
C LYS A 286 13.00 -18.22 -1.96
N GLY A 287 12.73 -16.93 -1.77
CA GLY A 287 13.64 -15.81 -2.06
C GLY A 287 13.28 -15.00 -3.31
N ASP A 288 12.47 -15.57 -4.22
CA ASP A 288 12.07 -14.98 -5.50
C ASP A 288 10.60 -14.52 -5.53
N GLU A 289 9.86 -14.65 -4.43
CA GLU A 289 8.43 -14.28 -4.33
C GLU A 289 8.24 -12.76 -4.43
N ASN A 290 9.16 -11.96 -3.86
CA ASN A 290 9.09 -10.50 -3.90
C ASN A 290 9.80 -9.93 -5.14
N LEU A 291 9.05 -9.17 -5.95
CA LEU A 291 9.51 -8.59 -7.22
C LEU A 291 10.76 -7.70 -7.07
N VAL A 292 10.80 -6.86 -6.04
CA VAL A 292 11.94 -5.94 -5.81
C VAL A 292 13.18 -6.71 -5.34
N ALA A 293 13.02 -7.74 -4.52
CA ALA A 293 14.12 -8.60 -4.06
C ALA A 293 14.72 -9.43 -5.20
N TRP A 294 13.87 -9.98 -6.08
CA TRP A 294 14.29 -10.70 -7.29
C TRP A 294 14.93 -9.80 -8.35
N ALA A 295 14.36 -8.62 -8.60
CA ALA A 295 14.85 -7.72 -9.65
C ALA A 295 16.21 -7.09 -9.30
N ARG A 296 16.49 -6.85 -8.01
CA ARG A 296 17.65 -6.07 -7.55
C ARG A 296 19.01 -6.52 -8.13
N PRO A 297 19.40 -7.82 -8.13
CA PRO A 297 20.64 -8.27 -8.76
C PRO A 297 20.72 -8.02 -10.28
N HIS A 298 19.59 -7.88 -10.96
CA HIS A 298 19.54 -7.53 -12.40
C HIS A 298 19.60 -6.02 -12.63
N LEU A 299 19.05 -5.22 -11.71
CA LEU A 299 19.20 -3.75 -11.72
C LEU A 299 20.65 -3.35 -11.43
N ASP A 300 21.27 -3.97 -10.41
CA ASP A 300 22.62 -3.64 -9.95
C ASP A 300 23.70 -4.10 -10.95
N CYS A 301 23.53 -5.27 -11.58
CA CYS A 301 24.51 -5.84 -12.53
C CYS A 301 24.18 -5.57 -14.01
N GLY A 302 23.36 -4.57 -14.33
CA GLY A 302 23.03 -4.17 -15.71
C GLY A 302 22.26 -5.20 -16.56
N GLY A 303 21.69 -6.23 -15.94
CA GLY A 303 21.03 -7.37 -16.58
C GLY A 303 19.62 -7.08 -17.11
N ILE A 304 19.40 -5.92 -17.74
CA ILE A 304 18.08 -5.39 -18.11
C ILE A 304 17.26 -6.38 -18.96
N GLU A 305 17.88 -7.07 -19.91
CA GLU A 305 17.21 -8.05 -20.78
C GLU A 305 16.53 -9.20 -20.00
N LYS A 306 17.02 -9.53 -18.79
CA LYS A 306 16.44 -10.56 -17.92
C LYS A 306 15.23 -10.07 -17.12
N LEU A 307 14.99 -8.76 -17.09
CA LEU A 307 13.81 -8.16 -16.47
C LEU A 307 12.62 -8.07 -17.43
N VAL A 308 12.82 -8.14 -18.74
CA VAL A 308 11.74 -7.88 -19.70
C VAL A 308 10.72 -9.02 -19.72
N ASP A 309 9.43 -8.67 -19.68
CA ASP A 309 8.32 -9.61 -19.86
C ASP A 309 8.46 -10.39 -21.19
N PRO A 310 8.63 -11.73 -21.16
CA PRO A 310 8.80 -12.52 -22.38
C PRO A 310 7.62 -12.41 -23.36
N ARG A 311 6.42 -12.06 -22.87
CA ARG A 311 5.20 -11.84 -23.70
C ARG A 311 5.28 -10.61 -24.61
N LEU A 312 6.33 -9.79 -24.48
CA LEU A 312 6.60 -8.69 -25.41
C LEU A 312 7.32 -9.15 -26.68
N GLU A 313 7.96 -10.33 -26.68
CA GLU A 313 8.61 -10.94 -27.87
C GLU A 313 9.61 -10.02 -28.60
N GLY A 314 10.28 -9.11 -27.87
CA GLY A 314 11.20 -8.12 -28.44
C GLY A 314 10.54 -6.82 -28.96
N ASN A 315 9.21 -6.72 -28.91
CA ASN A 315 8.44 -5.58 -29.43
C ASN A 315 8.37 -4.42 -28.41
N PHE A 316 9.53 -3.83 -28.11
CA PHE A 316 9.68 -2.67 -27.22
C PHE A 316 10.70 -1.66 -27.78
N ASP A 317 10.63 -0.41 -27.32
CA ASP A 317 11.66 0.59 -27.60
C ASP A 317 12.78 0.48 -26.56
N GLU A 318 14.01 0.21 -27.01
CA GLU A 318 15.17 0.01 -26.12
C GLU A 318 15.47 1.23 -25.22
N ASN A 319 15.27 2.45 -25.73
CA ASN A 319 15.53 3.67 -24.97
C ASN A 319 14.46 3.88 -23.90
N GLN A 320 13.18 3.69 -24.25
CA GLN A 320 12.07 3.74 -23.29
C GLN A 320 12.23 2.66 -22.21
N LEU A 321 12.59 1.43 -22.58
CA LEU A 321 12.84 0.34 -21.64
C LEU A 321 13.97 0.69 -20.67
N ARG A 322 15.13 1.08 -21.21
CA ARG A 322 16.30 1.49 -20.42
C ARG A 322 15.94 2.64 -19.47
N ASN A 323 15.26 3.66 -19.96
CA ASN A 323 14.88 4.82 -19.16
C ASN A 323 13.84 4.47 -18.07
N MET A 324 12.89 3.58 -18.36
CA MET A 324 11.92 3.07 -17.37
C MET A 324 12.61 2.26 -16.27
N VAL A 325 13.59 1.43 -16.62
CA VAL A 325 14.40 0.68 -15.66
C VAL A 325 15.29 1.60 -14.82
N VAL A 326 15.90 2.63 -15.40
CA VAL A 326 16.62 3.68 -14.63
C VAL A 326 15.70 4.38 -13.63
N ALA A 327 14.49 4.75 -14.07
CA ALA A 327 13.48 5.35 -13.20
C ALA A 327 13.11 4.41 -12.05
N ALA A 328 12.86 3.12 -12.32
CA ALA A 328 12.60 2.10 -11.31
C ALA A 328 13.78 1.95 -10.30
N THR A 329 15.01 1.81 -10.77
CA THR A 329 16.21 1.71 -9.92
C THR A 329 16.37 2.91 -8.99
N PHE A 330 16.17 4.13 -9.49
CA PHE A 330 16.25 5.34 -8.66
C PHE A 330 15.08 5.45 -7.67
N CYS A 331 13.88 5.00 -8.02
CA CYS A 331 12.73 4.94 -7.11
C CYS A 331 12.90 3.88 -6.00
N LEU A 332 13.49 2.73 -6.32
CA LEU A 332 13.67 1.58 -5.41
C LEU A 332 14.95 1.63 -4.57
N ARG A 333 15.53 2.82 -4.41
CA ARG A 333 16.62 3.12 -3.47
C ARG A 333 16.12 3.00 -2.02
N GLN A 334 16.94 2.37 -1.16
CA GLN A 334 16.58 2.10 0.23
C GLN A 334 16.33 3.40 1.02
N SER A 335 17.27 4.35 1.02
CA SER A 335 17.07 5.65 1.68
C SER A 335 16.20 6.60 0.84
N PRO A 336 15.11 7.18 1.40
CA PRO A 336 14.19 8.06 0.68
C PRO A 336 14.84 9.37 0.20
N GLN A 337 15.95 9.80 0.83
CA GLN A 337 16.66 11.02 0.44
C GLN A 337 17.27 10.91 -0.98
N TYR A 338 17.65 9.69 -1.40
CA TYR A 338 18.25 9.43 -2.71
C TYR A 338 17.25 9.03 -3.79
N ARG A 339 15.98 8.84 -3.43
CA ARG A 339 14.89 8.70 -4.40
C ARG A 339 14.63 10.05 -5.09
N PRO A 340 14.36 10.08 -6.40
CA PRO A 340 14.04 11.30 -7.13
C PRO A 340 12.72 11.93 -6.64
N ARG A 341 12.43 13.17 -7.05
CA ARG A 341 11.05 13.66 -7.10
C ARG A 341 10.36 13.14 -8.35
N MET A 342 9.03 13.05 -8.33
CA MET A 342 8.25 12.58 -9.48
C MET A 342 8.47 13.42 -10.74
N ALA A 343 8.76 14.72 -10.62
CA ALA A 343 9.12 15.55 -11.77
C ALA A 343 10.38 15.08 -12.52
N ARG A 344 11.36 14.45 -11.82
CA ARG A 344 12.51 13.80 -12.45
C ARG A 344 12.16 12.41 -12.99
N VAL A 345 11.31 11.66 -12.30
CA VAL A 345 10.81 10.35 -12.77
C VAL A 345 10.10 10.49 -14.12
N LEU A 346 9.22 11.50 -14.26
CA LEU A 346 8.56 11.83 -15.52
C LEU A 346 9.57 12.18 -16.62
N ARG A 347 10.54 13.07 -16.36
CA ARG A 347 11.59 13.42 -17.33
C ARG A 347 12.45 12.23 -17.75
N LEU A 348 12.75 11.30 -16.84
CA LEU A 348 13.43 10.05 -17.17
C LEU A 348 12.58 9.22 -18.15
N LEU A 349 11.30 8.98 -17.84
CA LEU A 349 10.36 8.22 -18.68
C LEU A 349 10.15 8.85 -20.08
N CYS A 350 10.16 10.19 -20.17
CA CYS A 350 10.08 10.93 -21.43
C CYS A 350 11.41 11.01 -22.21
N GLY A 351 12.54 10.62 -21.60
CA GLY A 351 13.88 10.70 -22.21
C GLY A 351 14.51 12.10 -22.19
N GLU A 352 14.01 12.99 -21.34
CA GLU A 352 14.44 14.39 -21.23
C GLU A 352 15.53 14.64 -20.17
N ASP A 353 15.93 13.62 -19.41
CA ASP A 353 17.01 13.74 -18.43
C ASP A 353 18.38 13.42 -19.04
N SER A 354 19.12 14.47 -19.37
CA SER A 354 20.48 14.41 -19.94
C SER A 354 21.55 13.86 -18.98
N SER A 355 21.19 13.45 -17.76
CA SER A 355 22.12 12.81 -16.82
C SER A 355 22.27 11.29 -16.99
N ILE A 356 21.46 10.63 -17.85
CA ILE A 356 21.73 9.25 -18.25
C ILE A 356 22.76 9.23 -19.40
N PRO A 357 23.95 8.63 -19.26
CA PRO A 357 24.89 8.48 -20.37
C PRO A 357 24.26 7.72 -21.54
N SER A 358 24.55 8.09 -22.78
CA SER A 358 24.04 7.40 -23.99
C SER A 358 24.75 6.06 -24.30
N GLY A 359 25.53 5.53 -23.36
CA GLY A 359 26.30 4.29 -23.51
C GLY A 359 25.49 3.02 -23.22
N ARG A 360 26.05 1.87 -23.62
CA ARG A 360 25.53 0.55 -23.24
C ARG A 360 25.85 0.26 -21.76
N TYR A 361 24.79 0.09 -20.97
CA TYR A 361 24.76 -0.62 -19.67
C TYR A 361 25.75 -0.25 -18.55
N ASP A 362 26.62 0.75 -18.73
CA ASP A 362 27.63 1.14 -17.75
C ASP A 362 27.04 1.98 -16.59
N PHE A 363 26.31 1.30 -15.70
CA PHE A 363 25.94 1.81 -14.38
C PHE A 363 27.09 1.53 -13.39
N THR A 364 28.25 2.10 -13.66
CA THR A 364 29.45 1.96 -12.81
C THR A 364 29.24 2.58 -11.42
N ASP A 365 30.07 2.16 -10.44
CA ASP A 365 29.87 2.37 -8.99
C ASP A 365 29.51 3.80 -8.56
N GLU A 366 29.90 4.83 -9.31
CA GLU A 366 29.64 6.25 -9.00
C GLU A 366 28.13 6.59 -8.84
N TYR A 367 27.23 5.84 -9.49
CA TYR A 367 25.77 5.98 -9.29
C TYR A 367 25.13 4.97 -8.33
N LEU A 368 25.88 3.94 -7.89
CA LEU A 368 25.40 2.82 -7.07
C LEU A 368 26.07 2.71 -5.68
N GLY A 369 27.02 3.60 -5.36
CA GLY A 369 27.97 3.48 -4.24
C GLY A 369 27.44 3.37 -2.80
N GLU A 370 26.13 3.40 -2.55
CA GLU A 370 25.51 3.24 -1.21
C GLU A 370 24.47 2.10 -1.15
N PHE A 371 24.74 0.96 -1.80
CA PHE A 371 23.88 -0.24 -1.71
C PHE A 371 24.38 -1.36 -0.77
N LYS A 372 25.55 -1.21 -0.14
CA LYS A 372 26.07 -2.18 0.83
C LYS A 372 25.57 -1.87 2.25
N ASP A 373 25.14 -2.93 2.95
CA ASP A 373 24.87 -3.00 4.40
C ASP A 373 23.52 -2.54 5.01
N GLN A 374 22.39 -2.56 4.26
CA GLN A 374 21.04 -2.54 4.87
C GLN A 374 20.04 -3.59 4.33
N SER A 375 20.39 -4.37 3.30
CA SER A 375 19.47 -5.34 2.67
C SER A 375 19.05 -6.51 3.59
N ASN A 376 19.80 -6.81 4.65
CA ASN A 376 19.52 -7.95 5.51
C ASN A 376 18.31 -7.72 6.45
N GLU A 377 18.16 -6.52 7.00
CA GLU A 377 17.06 -6.27 7.94
C GLU A 377 15.70 -6.23 7.23
N VAL A 378 15.60 -5.60 6.05
CA VAL A 378 14.36 -5.62 5.27
C VAL A 378 13.99 -7.05 4.85
N ARG A 379 14.97 -7.90 4.48
CA ARG A 379 14.72 -9.33 4.21
C ARG A 379 14.19 -10.08 5.43
N LYS A 380 14.76 -9.86 6.62
CA LYS A 380 14.28 -10.49 7.87
C LYS A 380 12.85 -10.08 8.22
N HIS A 381 12.55 -8.77 8.15
CA HIS A 381 11.22 -8.26 8.52
C HIS A 381 10.15 -8.62 7.47
N LEU A 382 10.51 -8.67 6.18
CA LEU A 382 9.62 -9.18 5.12
C LEU A 382 9.35 -10.69 5.29
N ALA A 383 10.38 -11.49 5.57
CA ALA A 383 10.21 -12.91 5.87
C ALA A 383 9.33 -13.14 7.11
N LEU A 384 9.50 -12.32 8.17
CA LEU A 384 8.67 -12.36 9.36
C LEU A 384 7.20 -12.01 9.06
N ALA A 385 6.95 -11.00 8.22
CA ALA A 385 5.60 -10.63 7.79
C ALA A 385 4.96 -11.62 6.77
N MET A 386 5.78 -12.45 6.10
CA MET A 386 5.34 -13.53 5.21
C MET A 386 5.21 -14.89 5.92
N MET A 387 5.65 -15.00 7.19
CA MET A 387 5.36 -16.17 8.03
C MET A 387 3.92 -16.06 8.53
N GLY A 388 3.00 -16.64 7.76
CA GLY A 388 1.58 -16.69 8.10
C GLY A 388 1.32 -17.35 9.45
N VAL A 389 0.23 -16.93 10.10
CA VAL A 389 -0.28 -17.58 11.31
C VAL A 389 -0.94 -18.89 10.89
N ASP A 390 -0.29 -20.02 11.17
CA ASP A 390 -0.95 -21.33 11.17
C ASP A 390 -1.79 -21.44 12.45
N ASP A 391 -3.12 -21.46 12.31
CA ASP A 391 -4.04 -21.79 13.40
C ASP A 391 -3.93 -23.27 13.81
N ASP A 392 -4.18 -23.56 15.10
CA ASP A 392 -4.36 -24.89 15.68
C ASP A 392 -3.22 -25.94 15.56
N VAL A 393 -2.11 -25.72 16.27
CA VAL A 393 -1.54 -26.79 17.12
C VAL A 393 -1.17 -26.26 18.51
N ALA A 394 -1.44 -27.08 19.54
CA ALA A 394 -1.40 -26.70 20.95
C ALA A 394 -0.04 -26.27 21.51
N SER A 395 -0.10 -25.39 22.51
CA SER A 395 1.00 -24.91 23.34
C SER A 395 1.91 -26.02 23.89
N GLN A 396 3.23 -25.89 23.66
CA GLN A 396 4.23 -26.20 24.68
C GLN A 396 5.30 -25.12 24.73
N SER A 397 5.67 -24.75 25.95
CA SER A 397 6.68 -23.73 26.25
C SER A 397 8.02 -24.36 26.58
N SER A 398 9.09 -23.90 25.95
CA SER A 398 10.41 -23.84 26.60
C SER A 398 11.29 -22.79 25.93
N ALA A 399 11.89 -21.93 26.75
CA ALA A 399 13.11 -21.25 26.41
C ALA A 399 14.24 -21.96 27.15
N GLU A 400 15.41 -22.09 26.51
CA GLU A 400 16.67 -21.51 27.01
C GLU A 400 17.78 -21.69 25.98
N GLN A 401 18.87 -20.92 26.11
CA GLN A 401 19.99 -20.92 25.18
C GLN A 401 20.90 -22.15 25.39
N ASN A 402 21.65 -22.56 24.36
CA ASN A 402 23.10 -22.29 24.33
C ASN A 402 23.86 -22.79 23.07
N SER A 403 24.64 -21.87 22.50
CA SER A 403 26.06 -22.00 22.08
C SER A 403 26.56 -23.02 21.02
N ILE A 404 27.51 -22.50 20.23
CA ILE A 404 28.76 -23.14 19.71
C ILE A 404 28.76 -23.77 18.29
N ASP A 405 29.43 -23.00 17.42
CA ASP A 405 30.45 -23.31 16.41
C ASP A 405 30.20 -24.07 15.08
N LEU A 406 30.94 -23.57 14.10
CA LEU A 406 31.13 -24.05 12.73
C LEU A 406 31.88 -25.39 12.69
N ILE A 407 31.69 -26.16 11.62
CA ILE A 407 32.78 -26.62 10.72
C ILE A 407 32.19 -27.37 9.49
N HIS A 408 32.91 -27.29 8.37
CA HIS A 408 32.92 -28.14 7.16
C HIS A 408 32.17 -29.49 7.20
N SER A 409 31.68 -30.09 6.11
CA SER A 409 31.34 -29.79 4.70
C SER A 409 31.15 -31.17 4.02
N GLU A 410 30.87 -31.20 2.71
CA GLU A 410 30.80 -32.42 1.85
C GLU A 410 29.51 -33.27 1.91
N ASP A 411 29.00 -33.55 0.71
CA ASP A 411 27.97 -34.51 0.31
C ASP A 411 28.61 -35.26 -0.87
N PRO A 412 28.60 -36.60 -0.91
CA PRO A 412 27.52 -37.27 -1.65
C PRO A 412 27.07 -38.64 -1.11
N ASN A 413 25.79 -38.94 -1.32
CA ASN A 413 25.21 -40.26 -1.65
C ASN A 413 25.99 -41.54 -1.23
N GLU A 414 25.54 -42.22 -0.17
CA GLU A 414 25.02 -43.60 -0.29
C GLU A 414 24.32 -44.06 1.00
N TYR A 415 23.11 -44.64 0.87
CA TYR A 415 22.71 -45.91 1.52
C TYR A 415 21.30 -46.32 1.07
N LEU A 416 21.22 -47.32 0.20
CA LEU A 416 19.95 -47.96 -0.22
C LEU A 416 19.41 -48.85 0.91
N GLY A 417 18.17 -48.60 1.37
CA GLY A 417 17.61 -49.23 2.58
C GLY A 417 16.21 -49.85 2.48
N GLY A 418 15.51 -49.71 1.35
CA GLY A 418 14.35 -50.51 0.91
C GLY A 418 13.12 -50.68 1.83
N ARG A 419 11.94 -50.25 1.34
CA ARG A 419 10.72 -51.11 1.37
C ARG A 419 9.65 -50.61 0.38
N SER A 420 8.88 -51.56 -0.16
CA SER A 420 7.93 -51.35 -1.25
C SER A 420 6.56 -51.96 -0.93
N SER A 421 5.49 -51.17 -1.07
CA SER A 421 4.09 -51.60 -1.24
C SER A 421 3.26 -50.34 -1.58
N SER A 422 2.97 -50.10 -2.86
CA SER A 422 1.73 -50.49 -3.54
C SER A 422 0.49 -49.64 -3.17
N PHE A 423 -0.04 -48.89 -4.14
CA PHE A 423 -1.48 -48.79 -4.40
C PHE A 423 -1.73 -48.35 -5.85
N ASP A 424 -2.83 -48.82 -6.42
CA ASP A 424 -3.06 -48.84 -7.86
C ASP A 424 -3.74 -47.58 -8.43
N LYS A 425 -3.58 -47.39 -9.75
CA LYS A 425 -4.47 -46.56 -10.58
C LYS A 425 -5.54 -47.44 -11.23
N PRO A 426 -6.80 -46.99 -11.30
CA PRO A 426 -7.73 -47.43 -12.33
C PRO A 426 -7.94 -46.37 -13.43
N ALA A 427 -7.92 -46.88 -14.67
CA ALA A 427 -8.81 -46.58 -15.81
C ALA A 427 -9.29 -45.13 -16.09
N LYS A 428 -9.09 -44.72 -17.36
CA LYS A 428 -10.09 -43.92 -18.11
C LYS A 428 -11.29 -44.82 -18.41
N ASP A 429 -12.44 -44.22 -18.72
CA ASP A 429 -13.36 -44.84 -19.69
C ASP A 429 -13.99 -43.78 -20.61
N GLN A 430 -14.13 -44.17 -21.88
CA GLN A 430 -14.87 -43.57 -23.02
C GLN A 430 -14.78 -42.05 -23.22
#